data_AF-A0A651GEQ1-F1
#
_entry.id   AF-A0A651GEQ1-F1
#
_cell.length_a   1.000
_cell.length_b   1.000
_cell.length_c   1.000
_cell.angle_alpha   90.00
_cell.angle_beta   90.00
_cell.angle_gamma   90.00
#
_symmetry.space_group_name_H-M   'P 1'
#
loop_
_entity.id
_entity.type
_entity.pdbx_description
1 polymer ?
#
loop_
_entity_poly.entity_id
_entity_poly.type
_entity_poly.pdbx_seq_one_letter_code
_entity_poly.pdbx_strand_id
1 'polypeptide(L)' 'MAASSETTTVGTYASQHDAEVARERLEGAGITPVTIETPSEDVWTVTAPESRKDDAIAELQIVEQRRRGPAV' A
#
# COMPACT_ATOMS: atom_id res chain seq x y z
N MET A 1 18.39 -18.96 -10.01
CA MET A 1 18.01 -18.38 -8.70
C MET A 1 16.93 -17.35 -8.99
N ALA A 2 15.69 -17.58 -8.55
CA ALA A 2 14.66 -16.55 -8.63
C ALA A 2 15.09 -15.44 -7.66
N ALA A 3 15.20 -14.21 -8.14
CA ALA A 3 15.27 -13.07 -7.24
C ALA A 3 13.95 -13.10 -6.47
N SER A 4 14.00 -13.50 -5.19
CA SER A 4 12.94 -13.13 -4.27
C SER A 4 12.96 -11.61 -4.28
N SER A 5 12.11 -10.99 -5.08
CA SER A 5 11.82 -9.57 -4.95
C SER A 5 11.26 -9.45 -3.54
N GLU A 6 12.10 -9.05 -2.59
CA GLU A 6 11.71 -8.86 -1.20
C GLU A 6 10.66 -7.75 -1.19
N THR A 7 9.40 -8.14 -1.23
CA THR A 7 8.26 -7.25 -1.07
C THR A 7 7.91 -7.18 0.40
N THR A 8 7.54 -6.00 0.86
CA THR A 8 7.23 -5.73 2.26
C THR A 8 5.86 -5.08 2.34
N THR A 9 5.13 -5.38 3.41
CA THR A 9 3.83 -4.75 3.66
C THR A 9 4.01 -3.29 4.05
N VAL A 10 3.35 -2.42 3.28
CA VAL A 10 3.40 -0.97 3.46
C VAL A 10 2.07 -0.39 3.92
N GLY A 11 0.97 -1.14 3.76
CA GLY A 11 -0.35 -0.73 4.22
C GLY A 11 -1.29 -1.91 4.45
N THR A 12 -2.28 -1.72 5.34
CA THR A 12 -3.36 -2.68 5.62
C THR A 12 -4.69 -1.94 5.66
N TYR A 13 -5.68 -2.48 4.96
CA TYR A 13 -6.95 -1.84 4.68
C TYR A 13 -8.09 -2.80 4.97
N ALA A 14 -9.21 -2.26 5.47
CA ALA A 14 -10.43 -3.01 5.73
C ALA A 14 -11.32 -3.16 4.48
N SER A 15 -10.88 -2.65 3.32
CA SER A 15 -11.68 -2.66 2.09
C SER A 15 -10.76 -2.74 0.87
N GLN A 16 -11.17 -3.53 -0.12
CA GLN A 16 -10.45 -3.67 -1.39
C GLN A 16 -10.23 -2.34 -2.07
N HIS A 17 -11.27 -1.51 -2.12
CA HIS A 17 -11.22 -0.19 -2.75
C HIS A 17 -10.09 0.69 -2.18
N ASP A 18 -9.85 0.61 -0.87
CA ASP A 18 -8.81 1.40 -0.21
C ASP A 18 -7.42 0.90 -0.56
N ALA A 19 -7.26 -0.43 -0.63
CA ALA A 19 -6.03 -1.06 -1.09
C ALA A 19 -5.74 -0.74 -2.57
N GLU A 20 -6.77 -0.65 -3.41
CA GLU A 20 -6.64 -0.25 -4.82
C GLU A 20 -6.22 1.22 -4.95
N VAL A 21 -6.84 2.14 -4.21
CA VAL A 21 -6.44 3.56 -4.18
C VAL A 21 -5.00 3.72 -3.70
N ALA A 22 -4.61 2.96 -2.68
CA ALA A 22 -3.24 2.90 -2.18
C ALA A 22 -2.27 2.41 -3.27
N ARG A 23 -2.61 1.32 -3.96
CA ARG A 23 -1.83 0.80 -5.07
C ARG A 23 -1.68 1.83 -6.19
N GLU A 24 -2.77 2.44 -6.68
CA GLU A 24 -2.73 3.46 -7.74
C GLU A 24 -1.84 4.65 -7.36
N ARG A 25 -1.84 5.04 -6.08
CA ARG A 25 -0.97 6.10 -5.56
C ARG A 25 0.50 5.71 -5.62
N LEU A 26 0.84 4.51 -5.16
CA LEU A 26 2.20 3.99 -5.20
C LEU A 26 2.70 3.85 -6.65
N GLU A 27 1.88 3.29 -7.54
CA GLU A 27 2.20 3.18 -8.96
C GLU A 27 2.40 4.56 -9.60
N GLY A 28 1.55 5.53 -9.28
CA GLY A 28 1.68 6.92 -9.73
C GLY A 28 2.94 7.63 -9.22
N ALA A 29 3.44 7.24 -8.04
CA ALA A 29 4.71 7.70 -7.50
C ALA A 29 5.94 6.95 -8.08
N GLY A 30 5.72 6.04 -9.03
CA GLY A 30 6.77 5.22 -9.65
C GLY A 30 7.25 4.07 -8.75
N ILE A 31 6.52 3.73 -7.69
CA ILE A 31 6.80 2.59 -6.83
C ILE A 31 6.15 1.38 -7.50
N THR A 32 6.98 0.53 -8.10
CA THR A 32 6.56 -0.69 -8.80
C THR A 32 7.62 -1.78 -8.61
N PRO A 33 7.25 -3.08 -8.57
CA PRO A 33 5.88 -3.61 -8.58
C PRO A 33 5.16 -3.44 -7.24
N VAL A 34 3.85 -3.14 -7.27
CA VAL A 34 2.98 -3.08 -6.08
C VAL A 34 1.95 -4.19 -6.20
N THR A 35 1.75 -4.94 -5.11
CA THR A 35 0.82 -6.07 -5.06
C THR A 35 -0.20 -5.86 -3.96
N ILE A 36 -1.41 -6.35 -4.16
CA ILE A 36 -2.45 -6.39 -3.13
C ILE A 36 -2.66 -7.85 -2.75
N GLU A 37 -2.54 -8.15 -1.47
CA GLU A 37 -2.71 -9.48 -0.90
C GLU A 37 -3.86 -9.46 0.11
N THR A 38 -4.65 -10.52 0.16
CA THR A 38 -5.75 -10.69 1.13
C THR A 38 -5.42 -11.81 2.09
N PRO A 39 -4.71 -11.54 3.21
CA PRO A 39 -4.37 -12.57 4.18
C PRO A 39 -5.60 -13.13 4.91
N SER A 40 -6.74 -12.43 4.91
CA SER A 40 -7.99 -12.88 5.54
C SER A 40 -9.21 -12.31 4.82
N GLU A 41 -10.37 -12.96 4.98
CA GLU A 41 -11.66 -12.33 4.66
C GLU A 41 -11.71 -11.00 5.42
N ASP A 42 -11.99 -9.89 4.72
CA ASP A 42 -12.03 -8.52 5.24
C ASP A 42 -10.70 -7.80 5.51
N VAL A 43 -9.53 -8.40 5.22
CA VAL A 43 -8.24 -7.71 5.36
C VAL A 43 -7.49 -7.69 4.03
N TRP A 44 -7.18 -6.48 3.57
CA TRP A 44 -6.46 -6.21 2.33
C TRP A 44 -5.12 -5.55 2.65
N THR A 45 -4.02 -6.21 2.35
CA THR A 45 -2.66 -5.70 2.54
C THR A 45 -2.05 -5.27 1.22
N VAL A 46 -1.35 -4.15 1.22
CA VAL A 46 -0.60 -3.67 0.05
C VAL A 46 0.88 -3.90 0.31
N THR A 47 1.54 -4.60 -0.60
CA THR A 47 2.97 -4.86 -0.56
C THR A 47 3.69 -4.11 -1.68
N ALA A 48 4.87 -3.58 -1.37
CA ALA A 48 5.73 -2.83 -2.27
C ALA A 48 7.17 -3.33 -2.15
N PRO A 49 8.09 -2.98 -3.07
CA PRO A 49 9.48 -3.41 -2.99
C PRO A 49 10.14 -2.84 -1.74
N GLU A 50 10.90 -3.66 -1.01
CA GLU A 50 11.52 -3.24 0.26
C GLU A 50 12.42 -2.00 0.08
N SER A 51 13.13 -1.89 -1.04
CA SER A 51 13.96 -0.73 -1.38
C SER A 51 13.19 0.59 -1.48
N ARG A 52 11.86 0.55 -1.59
CA ARG A 52 10.95 1.70 -1.70
C ARG A 52 9.95 1.74 -0.55
N LYS A 53 10.19 0.99 0.52
CA LYS A 53 9.31 0.90 1.68
C LYS A 53 9.03 2.27 2.30
N ASP A 54 10.08 3.05 2.55
CA ASP A 54 9.96 4.35 3.19
C ASP A 54 9.19 5.35 2.31
N ASP A 55 9.50 5.40 1.01
CA ASP A 55 8.75 6.19 0.03
C ASP A 55 7.27 5.75 -0.02
N ALA A 56 7.01 4.44 -0.01
CA ALA A 56 5.66 3.89 -0.07
C ALA A 56 4.85 4.26 1.18
N ILE A 57 5.43 4.10 2.37
CA ILE A 57 4.78 4.47 3.63
C ILE A 57 4.48 5.98 3.62
N ALA A 58 5.41 6.82 3.16
CA ALA A 58 5.19 8.26 3.06
C ALA A 58 4.02 8.62 2.14
N GLU A 59 3.94 8.02 0.95
CA GLU A 59 2.83 8.24 0.01
C GLU A 59 1.49 7.76 0.59
N LEU A 60 1.47 6.61 1.27
CA LEU A 60 0.26 6.07 1.88
C LEU A 60 -0.23 6.89 3.08
N GLN A 61 0.67 7.44 3.89
CA GLN A 61 0.31 8.35 4.98
C GLN A 61 -0.41 9.62 4.48
N ILE A 62 -0.15 10.07 3.26
CA ILE A 62 -0.88 11.20 2.65
C ILE A 62 -2.34 10.82 2.36
N VAL A 63 -2.59 9.57 1.96
CA VAL A 63 -3.94 9.05 1.69
C VAL A 63 -4.74 8.91 2.98
N GLU A 64 -4.14 8.35 4.04
CA GLU A 64 -4.82 8.16 5.33
C GLU A 64 -5.14 9.48 6.04
N GLN A 65 -4.25 10.47 5.96
CA GLN A 65 -4.49 11.79 6.56
C GLN A 65 -5.69 12.52 5.93
N ARG A 66 -5.98 12.28 4.64
CA ARG A 66 -7.18 12.84 4.00
C ARG A 66 -8.48 12.14 4.41
N ARG A 67 -8.41 10.91 4.89
CA ARG A 67 -9.57 10.15 5.40
C ARG A 67 -9.86 10.45 6.86
N ARG A 68 -8.84 10.79 7.65
CA ARG A 68 -8.98 11.35 9.01
C ARG A 68 -9.06 12.88 9.01
N GLY A 69 -9.77 13.47 8.06
CA GLY A 69 -10.21 14.87 8.20
C GLY A 69 -11.01 15.02 9.51
N PRO A 70 -10.91 16.17 10.21
CA PRO A 70 -11.49 16.33 11.53
C PRO A 70 -12.98 16.00 11.47
N ALA A 71 -13.44 15.11 12.36
CA ALA A 71 -14.85 14.93 12.60
C ALA A 71 -15.44 16.33 12.86
N VAL A 72 -16.22 16.85 11.91
CA VAL A 72 -16.95 18.11 12.05
C VAL A 72 -18.20 17.85 12.88
#